data_AF-A0A814PSR6-F1
#
_entry.id   AF-A0A814PSR6-F1
#
_cell.length_a   1.000
_cell.length_b   1.000
_cell.length_c   1.000
_cell.angle_alpha   90.00
_cell.angle_beta   90.00
_cell.angle_gamma   90.00
#
_symmetry.space_group_name_H-M   'P 1'
#
loop_
_entity.id
_entity.type
_entity.pdbx_description
1 polymer ?
#
loop_
_entity_poly.entity_id
_entity_poly.type
_entity_poly.pdbx_seq_one_letter_code
_entity_poly.pdbx_strand_id
1 'polypeptide(L)' 'FSPNDSKFTSCSDDSFVRIFDFLTGTEERELRGHGCDVKCVDWHPHKGLLVSGSKDSQQPIIL' A
#
# COMPACT_ATOMS: atom_id res chain seq x y z
N PHE A 1 -6.08 -6.97 1.79
CA PHE A 1 -7.44 -6.39 1.70
C PHE A 1 -7.67 -5.56 2.94
N SER A 2 -8.36 -4.43 2.80
CA SER A 2 -8.78 -3.67 3.97
C SER A 2 -9.71 -4.53 4.84
N PRO A 3 -9.72 -4.37 6.18
CA PRO A 3 -10.53 -5.20 7.07
C PRO A 3 -12.05 -5.09 6.85
N ASN A 4 -12.50 -4.06 6.13
CA ASN A 4 -13.89 -3.82 5.76
C ASN A 4 -14.19 -4.21 4.30
N ASP A 5 -13.26 -4.88 3.61
CA ASP A 5 -13.33 -5.26 2.19
C ASP A 5 -13.70 -4.15 1.19
N SER A 6 -13.61 -2.88 1.63
CA SER A 6 -13.91 -1.74 0.76
C SER A 6 -12.76 -1.40 -0.18
N LYS A 7 -11.53 -1.75 0.20
CA LYS A 7 -10.30 -1.36 -0.49
C LYS A 7 -9.31 -2.50 -0.57
N PHE A 8 -8.48 -2.47 -1.58
CA PHE A 8 -7.32 -3.34 -1.66
C PHE A 8 -6.09 -2.54 -2.07
N THR A 9 -4.93 -3.09 -1.77
CA THR A 9 -3.65 -2.49 -2.14
C THR A 9 -2.87 -3.42 -3.03
N SER A 10 -2.15 -2.82 -3.96
CA SER A 10 -1.09 -3.50 -4.69
C SER A 10 0.22 -2.76 -4.49
N CYS A 11 1.31 -3.53 -4.44
CA CYS A 11 2.67 -3.03 -4.50
C CYS A 11 3.26 -3.41 -5.86
N SER A 12 3.98 -2.48 -6.48
CA SER A 12 4.71 -2.73 -7.74
C SER A 12 6.22 -2.65 -7.50
N ASP A 13 6.98 -3.27 -8.39
CA ASP A 13 8.43 -3.07 -8.48
C ASP A 13 8.78 -1.64 -8.91
N ASP A 14 7.82 -0.88 -9.45
CA ASP A 14 7.97 0.52 -9.80
C ASP A 14 8.09 1.47 -8.59
N SER A 15 8.40 0.97 -7.38
CA SER A 15 8.45 1.72 -6.10
C SER A 15 7.11 2.33 -5.65
N PHE A 16 6.00 2.01 -6.32
CA PHE A 16 4.68 2.55 -6.00
C PHE A 16 3.82 1.56 -5.23
N VAL A 17 3.09 2.08 -4.24
CA VAL A 17 1.97 1.37 -3.59
C VAL A 17 0.69 2.05 -4.01
N ARG A 18 -0.24 1.29 -4.58
CA ARG A 18 -1.53 1.80 -5.04
C ARG A 18 -2.66 1.24 -4.20
N ILE A 19 -3.59 2.11 -3.84
CA ILE A 19 -4.83 1.79 -3.13
C ILE A 19 -5.96 1.88 -4.15
N PHE A 20 -6.74 0.81 -4.23
CA PHE A 20 -7.90 0.69 -5.10
C PHE A 20 -9.16 0.56 -4.27
N ASP A 21 -10.22 1.20 -4.74
CA ASP A 21 -11.57 0.97 -4.26
C ASP A 21 -12.11 -0.31 -4.90
N PHE A 22 -12.59 -1.23 -4.07
CA PHE A 22 -13.10 -2.52 -4.51
C PHE A 22 -14.45 -2.42 -5.23
N LEU A 23 -15.29 -1.45 -4.88
CA LEU A 23 -16.63 -1.26 -5.46
C LEU A 23 -16.55 -0.66 -6.86
N THR A 24 -15.69 0.33 -7.05
CA THR A 24 -15.56 1.04 -8.34
C THR A 24 -14.47 0.44 -9.23
N GLY A 25 -13.54 -0.34 -8.66
CA GLY A 25 -12.37 -0.85 -9.37
C GLY A 25 -11.39 0.25 -9.79
N THR A 26 -11.50 1.44 -9.21
CA THR A 26 -10.66 2.60 -9.56
C THR A 26 -9.53 2.78 -8.55
N GLU A 27 -8.40 3.27 -9.03
CA GLU A 27 -7.31 3.73 -8.17
C GLU A 27 -7.76 4.95 -7.37
N GLU A 28 -7.80 4.83 -6.04
CA GLU A 28 -8.13 5.94 -5.14
C GLU A 28 -6.89 6.75 -4.81
N ARG A 29 -5.74 6.07 -4.63
CA ARG A 29 -4.52 6.71 -4.16
C ARG A 29 -3.27 6.00 -4.65
N GLU A 30 -2.29 6.81 -5.04
CA GLU A 30 -0.92 6.38 -5.26
C GLU A 30 -0.03 6.89 -4.14
N LEU A 31 0.62 5.98 -3.43
CA LEU A 31 1.57 6.27 -2.39
C LEU A 31 2.99 6.22 -2.99
N ARG A 32 3.64 7.38 -2.92
CA ARG A 32 5.01 7.59 -3.39
C ARG A 32 5.90 7.89 -2.18
N GLY A 33 7.06 7.24 -2.12
CA GLY A 33 8.00 7.47 -1.02
C GLY A 33 9.09 6.41 -0.95
N HIS A 34 8.82 5.20 -1.42
CA HIS A 34 9.86 4.18 -1.54
C HIS A 34 10.83 4.53 -2.67
N GLY A 35 12.12 4.40 -2.40
CA GLY A 35 13.19 4.67 -3.35
C GLY A 35 13.55 3.46 -4.22
N CYS A 36 13.00 2.28 -3.90
CA CYS A 36 13.23 1.01 -4.58
C CYS A 36 11.96 0.14 -4.55
N ASP A 37 12.01 -1.02 -5.20
CA ASP A 37 10.94 -2.02 -5.27
C ASP A 37 10.26 -2.27 -3.92
N VAL A 38 8.94 -2.16 -3.90
CA VAL A 38 8.14 -2.52 -2.73
C VAL A 38 7.87 -4.02 -2.76
N LYS A 39 8.31 -4.73 -1.72
CA LYS A 39 8.22 -6.20 -1.66
C LYS A 39 7.03 -6.68 -0.83
N CYS A 40 6.54 -5.86 0.10
CA CYS A 40 5.37 -6.19 0.89
C CYS A 40 4.52 -4.96 1.21
N VAL A 41 3.23 -5.20 1.36
CA VAL A 41 2.26 -4.23 1.87
C VAL A 41 1.27 -4.98 2.75
N ASP A 42 0.94 -4.43 3.91
CA ASP A 42 -0.02 -5.01 4.83
C ASP A 42 -0.96 -3.96 5.44
N TRP A 43 -2.20 -4.36 5.65
CA TRP A 43 -3.23 -3.51 6.23
C TRP A 43 -3.36 -3.79 7.72
N HIS A 44 -3.38 -2.73 8.52
CA HIS A 44 -3.68 -2.86 9.92
C HIS A 44 -5.15 -3.31 10.11
N PRO A 45 -5.42 -4.31 10.97
CA PRO A 45 -6.74 -4.95 11.12
C PRO A 45 -7.87 -4.05 11.61
N HIS A 46 -7.58 -2.98 12.36
CA HIS A 46 -8.62 -2.06 12.86
C HIS A 46 -8.40 -0.56 12.64
N LYS A 47 -7.15 -0.08 12.58
CA LYS A 47 -6.84 1.34 12.55
C LYS A 47 -6.85 1.98 11.15
N GLY A 48 -7.06 1.17 10.11
CA GLY A 48 -7.00 1.66 8.72
C GLY A 48 -5.63 2.14 8.29
N LEU A 49 -4.57 1.72 8.99
CA LEU A 49 -3.19 2.02 8.65
C LEU A 49 -2.67 1.05 7.60
N LEU A 50 -1.70 1.50 6.82
CA LEU A 50 -0.99 0.69 5.85
C LEU A 50 0.50 0.70 6.15
N VAL A 51 1.11 -0.48 6.08
CA VAL A 51 2.55 -0.65 6.22
C VAL A 51 3.09 -1.20 4.91
N SER A 52 4.10 -0.55 4.35
CA SER A 52 4.82 -1.05 3.18
C SER A 52 6.31 -1.22 3.47
N GLY A 53 6.87 -2.32 2.98
CA GLY A 53 8.29 -2.65 3.08
C GLY A 53 8.93 -2.70 1.71
N SER A 54 9.99 -1.92 1.54
CA SER A 54 10.83 -1.91 0.33
C SER A 54 12.22 -2.41 0.66
N LYS A 55 12.98 -2.78 -0.37
CA LYS A 55 14.41 -3.12 -0.27
C LYS A 55 15.28 -1.86 -0.12
N ASP A 56 14.68 -0.67 -0.16
CA ASP A 56 15.41 0.55 0.18
C ASP A 56 15.92 0.49 1.62
N SER A 57 17.09 1.09 1.85
CA SER A 57 17.62 1.27 3.21
C SER A 57 16.82 2.30 4.01
N GLN A 58 15.64 2.70 3.53
CA GLN A 58 14.79 3.71 4.14
C GLN A 58 13.85 3.04 5.15
N GLN A 59 13.44 3.82 6.15
CA GLN A 59 12.50 3.31 7.14
C GLN A 59 11.15 2.97 6.47
N PRO A 60 10.47 1.89 6.92
CA PRO A 60 9.14 1.56 6.43
C PRO A 60 8.21 2.75 6.63
N ILE A 61 7.49 3.11 5.56
CA ILE A 61 6.54 4.22 5.59
C ILE A 61 5.25 3.68 6.19
N ILE A 62 4.82 4.27 7.30
CA ILE A 62 3.53 3.99 7.93
C ILE A 62 2.61 5.17 7.61
N LEU A 63 1.51 4.89 6.92
CA LEU A 63 0.49 5.87 6.54
C LEU A 63 -0.86 5.53 7.20
#